data_AF-A0A3M8B5A6-F1
#
_entry.id   AF-A0A3M8B5A6-F1
#
_cell.length_a   1.000
_cell.length_b   1.000
_cell.length_c   1.000
_cell.angle_alpha   90.00
_cell.angle_beta   90.00
_cell.angle_gamma   90.00
#
_symmetry.space_group_name_H-M   'P 1'
#
loop_
_entity.id
_entity.type
_entity.pdbx_description
1 polymer ?
#
loop_
_entity_poly.entity_id
_entity_poly.type
_entity_poly.pdbx_seq_one_letter_code
_entity_poly.pdbx_strand_id
1 'polypeptide(L)'
;MTKRLKRSEFMMAYMIIITLACTVGGFFFGAHYMKTSIEAEQAAAMEAKQKEAEKEKLLREQKLYSEQDFIRFYYAVYAPVLEWKQAHFEAMGKWGSLDQKGRTEALKHLEKLAQQTLKELEKNVPLPTSPLLAQAHTHYTNSVRAYLDSMEQIQSDQNSNAATPAVIASGLTLSQNSWLTAQEMVYHSVAAWESAYVVKKPMPEAVPATVTTAQWKQYPFHYRTYLAAQFMSANKRWDSYNPEDLTARLDLLLSSSESQTLGIKDVAAAVKVLHATDAVHSGDFKKLSGKLYSVLNTPEIPLYK
;
A
#
# COMPACT_ATOMS: atom_id res chain seq x y z
N MET A 1 42.76 38.30 58.83
CA MET A 1 41.41 38.69 58.40
C MET A 1 40.81 37.61 57.52
N THR A 2 40.08 36.66 58.10
CA THR A 2 39.24 35.73 57.33
C THR A 2 37.93 36.44 57.01
N LYS A 3 37.83 37.05 55.82
CA LYS A 3 36.55 37.60 55.34
C LYS A 3 35.58 36.43 55.17
N ARG A 4 34.67 36.23 56.13
CA ARG A 4 33.53 35.33 55.97
C ARG A 4 32.69 35.83 54.79
N LEU A 5 32.40 34.94 53.85
CA LEU A 5 31.55 35.25 52.69
C LEU A 5 30.20 35.79 53.14
N LYS A 6 29.71 36.82 52.44
CA LYS A 6 28.37 37.38 52.68
C LYS A 6 27.32 36.37 52.27
N ARG A 7 26.14 36.40 52.91
CA ARG A 7 25.01 35.48 52.64
C ARG A 7 24.63 35.41 51.16
N SER A 8 24.77 36.51 50.42
CA SER A 8 24.56 36.60 48.97
C SER A 8 25.59 35.83 48.14
N GLU A 9 26.86 35.82 48.57
CA GLU A 9 27.95 35.12 47.86
C GLU A 9 27.84 33.60 48.05
N PHE A 10 27.42 33.15 49.24
CA PHE A 10 27.06 31.75 49.46
C PHE A 10 25.89 31.31 48.57
N MET A 11 24.85 32.15 48.45
CA MET A 11 23.68 31.84 47.62
C MET A 11 24.04 31.73 46.13
N MET A 12 24.91 32.60 45.63
CA MET A 12 25.44 32.53 44.25
C MET A 12 26.25 31.25 44.04
N ALA A 13 27.14 30.88 44.96
CA ALA A 13 27.93 29.66 44.86
C ALA A 13 27.05 28.40 44.84
N TYR A 14 26.01 28.33 45.69
CA TYR A 14 25.06 27.21 45.67
C TYR A 14 24.27 27.12 44.35
N MET A 15 23.82 28.26 43.79
CA MET A 15 23.14 28.26 42.49
C MET A 15 24.03 27.77 41.35
N ILE A 16 25.32 28.13 41.36
CA ILE A 16 26.29 27.65 40.37
C ILE A 16 26.49 26.14 40.52
N ILE A 17 26.68 25.63 41.75
CA ILE A 17 26.87 24.20 42.02
C ILE A 17 25.64 23.39 41.61
N ILE A 18 24.43 23.87 41.94
CA ILE A 18 23.18 23.22 41.57
C ILE A 18 23.00 23.22 40.05
N THR A 19 23.24 24.35 39.38
CA THR A 19 23.13 24.44 37.91
C THR A 19 24.14 23.50 37.23
N LEU A 20 25.37 23.42 37.74
CA LEU A 20 26.38 22.50 37.24
C LEU A 20 25.95 21.03 37.44
N ALA A 21 25.44 20.69 38.63
CA ALA A 21 24.95 19.35 38.93
C ALA A 21 23.75 18.96 38.03
N CYS A 22 22.81 19.87 37.80
CA CYS A 22 21.68 19.67 36.87
C CYS A 22 22.16 19.50 35.42
N THR A 23 23.14 20.29 34.98
CA THR A 23 23.68 20.20 33.61
C THR A 23 24.40 18.88 33.39
N VAL A 24 25.25 18.47 34.33
CA VAL A 24 25.98 17.21 34.27
C VAL A 24 25.02 16.02 34.37
N GLY A 25 24.05 16.06 35.30
CA GLY A 25 23.03 15.03 35.43
C GLY A 25 22.15 14.89 34.19
N GLY A 26 21.69 16.00 33.61
CA GLY A 26 20.94 16.02 32.37
C GLY A 26 21.72 15.49 31.17
N PHE A 27 23.02 15.81 31.08
CA PHE A 27 23.90 15.28 30.05
C PHE A 27 24.03 13.76 30.10
N PHE A 28 24.33 13.20 31.29
CA PHE A 28 24.47 11.74 31.44
C PHE A 28 23.14 10.99 31.25
N PHE A 29 22.02 11.57 31.71
CA PHE A 29 20.69 10.99 31.48
C PHE A 29 20.33 10.97 29.99
N GLY A 30 20.56 12.09 29.28
CA GLY A 30 20.35 12.17 27.84
C GLY A 30 21.24 11.21 27.05
N ALA A 31 22.52 11.07 27.43
CA ALA A 31 23.43 10.12 26.81
C ALA A 31 23.01 8.66 27.03
N HIS A 32 22.53 8.31 28.23
CA HIS A 32 22.01 6.98 28.53
C HIS A 32 20.76 6.66 27.70
N TYR A 33 19.81 7.59 27.61
CA TYR A 33 18.60 7.44 26.82
C TYR A 33 18.89 7.28 25.32
N MET A 34 19.83 8.07 24.78
CA MET A 34 20.22 7.95 23.38
C MET A 34 20.88 6.59 23.11
N LYS A 35 21.75 6.12 24.01
CA LYS A 35 22.39 4.81 23.90
C LYS A 35 21.36 3.67 23.91
N THR A 36 20.41 3.68 24.84
CA THR A 36 19.38 2.63 24.92
C THR A 36 18.43 2.66 23.73
N SER A 37 18.07 3.85 23.20
CA SER A 37 17.27 3.97 21.97
C SER A 37 17.99 3.38 20.76
N ILE A 38 19.28 3.68 20.59
CA ILE A 38 20.10 3.13 19.49
C ILE A 38 20.25 1.62 19.62
N GLU A 39 20.51 1.10 20.81
CA GLU A 39 20.61 -0.34 21.06
C GLU A 39 19.27 -1.05 20.78
N ALA A 40 18.14 -0.45 21.16
CA ALA A 40 16.80 -0.97 20.87
C ALA A 40 16.48 -0.98 19.36
N GLU A 41 16.81 0.10 18.65
CA GLU A 41 16.67 0.18 17.19
C GLU A 41 17.54 -0.86 16.48
N GLN A 42 18.80 -1.04 16.92
CA GLN A 42 19.69 -2.06 16.38
C GLN A 42 19.20 -3.48 16.67
N ALA A 43 18.69 -3.74 17.87
CA ALA A 43 18.10 -5.03 18.22
C ALA A 43 16.86 -5.34 17.36
N ALA A 44 15.97 -4.36 17.18
CA ALA A 44 14.80 -4.49 16.32
C ALA A 44 15.19 -4.73 14.85
N ALA A 45 16.21 -4.02 14.35
CA ALA A 45 16.73 -4.23 13.00
C ALA A 45 17.35 -5.63 12.82
N MET A 46 18.07 -6.15 13.83
CA MET A 46 18.59 -7.52 13.79
C MET A 46 17.47 -8.56 13.84
N GLU A 47 16.45 -8.36 14.67
CA GLU A 47 15.30 -9.26 14.75
C GLU A 47 14.50 -9.25 13.42
N ALA A 48 14.32 -8.08 12.80
CA ALA A 48 13.71 -7.96 11.49
C ALA A 48 14.50 -8.74 10.42
N LYS A 49 15.83 -8.61 10.40
CA LYS A 49 16.71 -9.39 9.51
C LYS A 49 16.60 -10.89 9.75
N GLN A 50 16.54 -11.33 11.01
CA GLN A 50 16.38 -12.75 11.33
C GLN A 50 15.02 -13.28 10.86
N LYS A 51 13.94 -12.52 11.07
CA LYS A 51 12.60 -12.85 10.57
C LYS A 51 12.54 -12.89 9.04
N GLU A 52 13.24 -11.98 8.36
CA GLU A 52 13.37 -12.00 6.90
C GLU A 52 14.14 -13.22 6.39
N ALA A 53 15.27 -13.56 7.04
CA ALA A 53 16.04 -14.75 6.69
C ALA A 53 15.24 -16.05 6.93
N GLU A 54 14.45 -16.12 8.00
CA GLU A 54 13.54 -17.25 8.24
C GLU A 54 12.44 -17.33 7.19
N LYS A 55 11.82 -16.20 6.82
CA LYS A 55 10.85 -16.14 5.72
C LYS A 55 11.47 -16.60 4.40
N GLU A 56 12.68 -16.15 4.09
CA GLU A 56 13.39 -16.56 2.87
C GLU A 56 13.66 -18.07 2.88
N LYS A 57 14.07 -18.63 4.02
CA LYS A 57 14.24 -20.07 4.20
C LYS A 57 12.92 -20.82 3.96
N LEU A 58 11.82 -20.39 4.59
CA LEU A 58 10.51 -21.01 4.42
C LEU A 58 9.98 -20.88 2.98
N LEU A 59 10.29 -19.78 2.30
CA LEU A 59 9.96 -19.57 0.89
C LEU A 59 10.75 -20.53 -0.01
N ARG A 60 12.05 -20.70 0.23
CA ARG A 60 12.89 -21.68 -0.47
C ARG A 60 12.43 -23.12 -0.22
N GLU A 61 11.96 -23.40 0.99
CA GLU A 61 11.35 -24.68 1.37
C GLU A 61 9.91 -24.85 0.84
N GLN A 62 9.36 -23.87 0.11
CA GLN A 62 8.00 -23.91 -0.45
C GLN A 62 6.92 -24.13 0.62
N LYS A 63 7.10 -23.49 1.78
CA LYS A 63 6.18 -23.56 2.93
C LYS A 63 5.32 -22.31 3.10
N LEU A 64 5.54 -21.27 2.28
CA LEU A 64 4.78 -20.03 2.30
C LEU A 64 3.91 -19.88 1.06
N TYR A 65 2.81 -19.15 1.17
CA TYR A 65 1.90 -18.81 0.08
C TYR A 65 1.30 -20.03 -0.63
N SER A 66 0.66 -20.91 0.15
CA SER A 66 -0.10 -22.03 -0.44
C SER A 66 -1.29 -21.54 -1.29
N GLU A 67 -1.64 -22.30 -2.33
CA GLU A 67 -2.82 -22.02 -3.17
C GLU A 67 -4.11 -21.87 -2.34
N GLN A 68 -4.25 -22.69 -1.30
CA GLN A 68 -5.42 -22.65 -0.42
C GLN A 68 -5.55 -21.31 0.31
N ASP A 69 -4.45 -20.69 0.74
CA ASP A 69 -4.47 -19.38 1.36
C ASP A 69 -4.89 -18.29 0.36
N PHE A 70 -4.38 -18.35 -0.88
CA PHE A 70 -4.82 -17.42 -1.94
C PHE A 70 -6.31 -17.55 -2.23
N ILE A 71 -6.83 -18.77 -2.35
CA ILE A 71 -8.25 -19.03 -2.60
C ILE A 71 -9.11 -18.50 -1.44
N ARG A 72 -8.75 -18.81 -0.19
CA ARG A 72 -9.47 -18.32 0.99
C ARG A 72 -9.45 -16.80 1.06
N PHE A 73 -8.28 -16.19 0.90
CA PHE A 73 -8.14 -14.74 0.89
C PHE A 73 -8.96 -14.11 -0.23
N TYR A 74 -8.94 -14.68 -1.42
CA TYR A 74 -9.68 -14.13 -2.56
C TYR A 74 -11.17 -14.01 -2.25
N TYR A 75 -11.80 -15.11 -1.84
CA TYR A 75 -13.26 -15.11 -1.62
C TYR A 75 -13.68 -14.42 -0.33
N ALA A 76 -12.88 -14.49 0.73
CA ALA A 76 -13.25 -13.92 2.03
C ALA A 76 -12.86 -12.45 2.20
N VAL A 77 -11.87 -11.97 1.43
CA VAL A 77 -11.30 -10.62 1.58
C VAL A 77 -11.30 -9.86 0.27
N TYR A 78 -10.61 -10.38 -0.75
CA TYR A 78 -10.28 -9.60 -1.94
C TYR A 78 -11.48 -9.30 -2.85
N ALA A 79 -12.34 -10.29 -3.09
CA ALA A 79 -13.52 -10.11 -3.93
C ALA A 79 -14.52 -9.09 -3.33
N PRO A 80 -14.91 -9.16 -2.04
CA PRO A 80 -15.75 -8.15 -1.41
C PRO A 80 -15.20 -6.73 -1.53
N VAL A 81 -13.89 -6.53 -1.28
CA VAL A 81 -13.30 -5.18 -1.33
C VAL A 81 -13.20 -4.66 -2.76
N LEU A 82 -12.96 -5.53 -3.75
CA LEU A 82 -12.98 -5.15 -5.16
C LEU A 82 -14.37 -4.73 -5.60
N GLU A 83 -15.42 -5.46 -5.20
CA GLU A 83 -16.81 -5.10 -5.51
C GLU A 83 -17.15 -3.73 -4.92
N TRP A 84 -16.80 -3.48 -3.66
CA TRP A 84 -16.99 -2.18 -3.03
C TRP A 84 -16.22 -1.05 -3.73
N LYS A 85 -14.94 -1.25 -4.04
CA LYS A 85 -14.13 -0.29 -4.82
C LYS A 85 -14.77 0.00 -6.17
N GLN A 86 -15.21 -1.04 -6.88
CA GLN A 86 -15.85 -0.88 -8.19
C GLN A 86 -17.13 -0.04 -8.09
N ALA A 87 -18.00 -0.36 -7.12
CA ALA A 87 -19.21 0.41 -6.88
C ALA A 87 -18.91 1.89 -6.59
N HIS A 88 -17.85 2.19 -5.83
CA HIS A 88 -17.38 3.55 -5.60
C HIS A 88 -17.06 4.28 -6.90
N PHE A 89 -16.19 3.71 -7.73
CA PHE A 89 -15.79 4.35 -8.99
C PHE A 89 -16.93 4.45 -10.00
N GLU A 90 -17.85 3.48 -10.05
CA GLU A 90 -19.04 3.55 -10.88
C GLU A 90 -19.98 4.69 -10.46
N ALA A 91 -20.17 4.89 -9.15
CA ALA A 91 -20.95 6.00 -8.62
C ALA A 91 -20.30 7.35 -8.95
N MET A 92 -18.97 7.46 -8.78
CA MET A 92 -18.23 8.68 -9.13
C MET A 92 -18.27 8.97 -10.63
N GLY A 93 -18.18 7.95 -11.49
CA GLY A 93 -18.27 8.10 -12.94
C GLY A 93 -19.65 8.58 -13.41
N LYS A 94 -20.72 8.19 -12.73
CA LYS A 94 -22.09 8.64 -13.03
C LYS A 94 -22.46 9.96 -12.35
N TRP A 95 -21.60 10.50 -11.48
CA TRP A 95 -21.92 11.61 -10.58
C TRP A 95 -22.49 12.85 -11.28
N GLY A 96 -21.89 13.24 -12.41
CA GLY A 96 -22.32 14.41 -13.19
C GLY A 96 -23.70 14.28 -13.84
N SER A 97 -24.23 13.06 -13.95
CA SER A 97 -25.56 12.77 -14.50
C SER A 97 -26.66 12.65 -13.44
N LEU A 98 -26.30 12.61 -12.15
CA LEU A 98 -27.23 12.42 -11.05
C LEU A 98 -27.75 13.77 -10.54
N ASP A 99 -29.05 13.84 -10.26
CA ASP A 99 -29.64 14.95 -9.51
C ASP A 99 -29.23 14.86 -8.01
N GLN A 100 -29.67 15.83 -7.20
CA GLN A 100 -29.31 15.87 -5.78
C GLN A 100 -29.80 14.63 -5.01
N LYS A 101 -30.99 14.12 -5.37
CA LYS A 101 -31.57 12.94 -4.75
C LYS A 101 -30.75 11.69 -5.11
N GLY A 102 -30.43 11.50 -6.39
CA GLY A 102 -29.61 10.41 -6.88
C GLY A 102 -28.20 10.39 -6.28
N ARG A 103 -27.57 11.57 -6.12
CA ARG A 103 -26.28 11.68 -5.41
C ARG A 103 -26.38 11.23 -3.95
N THR A 104 -27.43 11.64 -3.24
CA THR A 104 -27.67 11.24 -1.85
C THR A 104 -27.92 9.73 -1.73
N GLU A 105 -28.71 9.16 -2.63
CA GLU A 105 -28.98 7.72 -2.69
C GLU A 105 -27.72 6.92 -3.01
N ALA A 106 -26.88 7.41 -3.94
CA ALA A 106 -25.60 6.80 -4.26
C ALA A 106 -24.67 6.76 -3.04
N LEU A 107 -24.52 7.86 -2.30
CA LEU A 107 -23.69 7.88 -1.08
C LEU A 107 -24.21 6.90 -0.01
N LYS A 108 -25.52 6.86 0.23
CA LYS A 108 -26.13 5.90 1.17
C LYS A 108 -25.93 4.46 0.74
N HIS A 109 -26.01 4.19 -0.57
CA HIS A 109 -25.75 2.86 -1.11
C HIS A 109 -24.29 2.44 -0.88
N LEU A 110 -23.33 3.33 -1.16
CA LEU A 110 -21.90 3.09 -0.93
C LEU A 110 -21.59 2.85 0.54
N GLU A 111 -22.18 3.63 1.45
CA GLU A 111 -22.03 3.45 2.88
C GLU A 111 -22.56 2.08 3.33
N LYS A 112 -23.76 1.69 2.88
CA LYS A 112 -24.32 0.38 3.18
C LYS A 112 -23.45 -0.76 2.66
N LEU A 113 -22.93 -0.63 1.44
CA LEU A 113 -22.04 -1.63 0.84
C LEU A 113 -20.71 -1.73 1.62
N ALA A 114 -20.14 -0.60 2.02
CA ALA A 114 -18.94 -0.56 2.87
C ALA A 114 -19.19 -1.19 4.24
N GLN A 115 -20.34 -0.95 4.88
CA GLN A 115 -20.72 -1.60 6.15
C GLN A 115 -20.85 -3.13 5.99
N GLN A 116 -21.43 -3.59 4.88
CA GLN A 116 -21.54 -5.02 4.57
C GLN A 116 -20.15 -5.63 4.34
N THR A 117 -19.32 -4.98 3.54
CA THR A 117 -17.93 -5.38 3.27
C THR A 117 -17.14 -5.47 4.58
N LEU A 118 -17.23 -4.47 5.46
CA LEU A 118 -16.55 -4.48 6.76
C LEU A 118 -16.95 -5.69 7.61
N LYS A 119 -18.24 -6.01 7.69
CA LYS A 119 -18.74 -7.19 8.42
C LYS A 119 -18.21 -8.51 7.85
N GLU A 120 -18.00 -8.58 6.54
CA GLU A 120 -17.37 -9.74 5.92
C GLU A 120 -15.89 -9.83 6.27
N LEU A 121 -15.19 -8.70 6.24
CA LEU A 121 -13.78 -8.60 6.59
C LEU A 121 -13.49 -8.83 8.09
N GLU A 122 -14.43 -8.57 8.98
CA GLU A 122 -14.24 -8.83 10.42
C GLU A 122 -14.29 -10.32 10.77
N LYS A 123 -14.69 -11.18 9.83
CA LYS A 123 -14.61 -12.63 10.00
C LYS A 123 -13.15 -13.07 9.99
N ASN A 124 -12.80 -13.97 10.90
CA ASN A 124 -11.46 -14.55 10.93
C ASN A 124 -11.21 -15.42 9.69
N VAL A 125 -10.13 -15.12 8.95
CA VAL A 125 -9.71 -15.90 7.78
C VAL A 125 -8.36 -16.56 8.10
N PRO A 126 -8.31 -17.89 8.22
CA PRO A 126 -7.06 -18.58 8.56
C PRO A 126 -6.11 -18.61 7.35
N LEU A 127 -5.00 -17.87 7.46
CA LEU A 127 -3.94 -17.74 6.44
C LEU A 127 -2.57 -18.18 7.01
N PRO A 128 -2.42 -19.44 7.43
CA PRO A 128 -1.25 -19.92 8.18
C PRO A 128 0.07 -19.83 7.42
N THR A 129 0.05 -19.81 6.09
CA THR A 129 1.26 -19.80 5.25
C THR A 129 1.52 -18.45 4.59
N SER A 130 0.64 -17.46 4.78
CA SER A 130 0.62 -16.24 3.96
C SER A 130 0.63 -14.97 4.81
N PRO A 131 1.76 -14.62 5.44
CA PRO A 131 1.84 -13.47 6.35
C PRO A 131 1.57 -12.12 5.67
N LEU A 132 1.89 -11.96 4.38
CA LEU A 132 1.54 -10.75 3.63
C LEU A 132 0.04 -10.65 3.38
N LEU A 133 -0.65 -11.78 3.11
CA LEU A 133 -2.10 -11.78 2.92
C LEU A 133 -2.84 -11.47 4.24
N ALA A 134 -2.34 -11.96 5.37
CA ALA A 134 -2.89 -11.62 6.68
C ALA A 134 -2.75 -10.12 7.02
N GLN A 135 -1.61 -9.52 6.65
CA GLN A 135 -1.41 -8.06 6.79
C GLN A 135 -2.29 -7.28 5.81
N ALA A 136 -2.38 -7.73 4.55
CA ALA A 136 -3.25 -7.13 3.55
C ALA A 136 -4.72 -7.13 4.00
N HIS A 137 -5.18 -8.23 4.61
CA HIS A 137 -6.52 -8.33 5.20
C HIS A 137 -6.73 -7.23 6.24
N THR A 138 -5.78 -7.05 7.17
CA THR A 138 -5.84 -5.98 8.19
C THR A 138 -5.92 -4.59 7.55
N HIS A 139 -5.09 -4.32 6.54
CA HIS A 139 -5.09 -3.03 5.84
C HIS A 139 -6.36 -2.78 5.02
N TYR A 140 -6.94 -3.80 4.41
CA TYR A 140 -8.24 -3.69 3.75
C TYR A 140 -9.36 -3.40 4.76
N THR A 141 -9.39 -4.09 5.90
CA THR A 141 -10.34 -3.79 6.98
C THR A 141 -10.22 -2.36 7.46
N ASN A 142 -8.99 -1.87 7.66
CA ASN A 142 -8.73 -0.48 8.03
C ASN A 142 -9.14 0.51 6.93
N SER A 143 -8.94 0.16 5.66
CA SER A 143 -9.37 0.98 4.53
C SER A 143 -10.88 1.16 4.50
N VAL A 144 -11.65 0.08 4.68
CA VAL A 144 -13.12 0.14 4.69
C VAL A 144 -13.63 0.88 5.93
N ARG A 145 -13.01 0.68 7.10
CA ARG A 145 -13.36 1.44 8.32
C ARG A 145 -13.13 2.95 8.14
N ALA A 146 -11.93 3.33 7.67
CA ALA A 146 -11.61 4.73 7.39
C ALA A 146 -12.52 5.32 6.30
N TYR A 147 -12.98 4.52 5.34
CA TYR A 147 -13.95 4.98 4.35
C TYR A 147 -15.28 5.36 5.00
N LEU A 148 -15.80 4.51 5.89
CA LEU A 148 -17.05 4.78 6.62
C LEU A 148 -16.94 6.05 7.46
N ASP A 149 -15.86 6.19 8.23
CA ASP A 149 -15.60 7.36 9.06
C ASP A 149 -15.55 8.65 8.21
N SER A 150 -14.85 8.61 7.07
CA SER A 150 -14.79 9.73 6.13
C SER A 150 -16.14 10.04 5.48
N MET A 151 -16.92 9.01 5.13
CA MET A 151 -18.24 9.20 4.50
C MET A 151 -19.25 9.81 5.45
N GLU A 152 -19.18 9.50 6.75
CA GLU A 152 -19.98 10.16 7.79
C GLU A 152 -19.67 11.67 7.83
N GLN A 153 -18.38 12.03 7.82
CA GLN A 153 -17.94 13.44 7.81
C GLN A 153 -18.40 14.18 6.54
N ILE A 154 -18.24 13.56 5.37
CA ILE A 154 -18.67 14.11 4.08
C ILE A 154 -20.19 14.36 4.06
N GLN A 155 -20.97 13.51 4.74
CA GLN A 155 -22.43 13.68 4.84
C GLN A 155 -22.85 14.70 5.91
N SER A 156 -22.10 14.82 7.01
CA SER A 156 -22.41 15.74 8.12
C SER A 156 -22.11 17.20 7.78
N ASP A 157 -21.14 17.46 6.91
CA ASP A 157 -20.84 18.79 6.39
C ASP A 157 -21.97 19.21 5.42
N GLN A 158 -23.02 19.82 5.99
CA GLN A 158 -24.31 20.14 5.36
C GLN A 158 -24.25 21.13 4.18
N ASN A 159 -23.59 20.74 3.10
CA ASN A 159 -23.77 21.26 1.76
C ASN A 159 -23.65 20.07 0.78
N SER A 160 -24.58 19.12 0.86
CA SER A 160 -24.67 17.94 -0.02
C SER A 160 -24.72 18.28 -1.53
N ASN A 161 -24.93 19.56 -1.87
CA ASN A 161 -24.79 20.09 -3.23
C ASN A 161 -23.34 20.37 -3.69
N ALA A 162 -22.37 20.43 -2.78
CA ALA A 162 -20.98 20.82 -3.04
C ALA A 162 -19.98 19.65 -3.07
N ALA A 163 -20.37 18.43 -2.65
CA ALA A 163 -19.52 17.26 -2.72
C ALA A 163 -19.34 16.84 -4.20
N THR A 164 -18.26 17.30 -4.81
CA THR A 164 -17.81 16.80 -6.12
C THR A 164 -17.02 15.50 -5.90
N PRO A 165 -16.83 14.66 -6.94
CA PRO A 165 -15.98 13.46 -6.82
C PRO A 165 -14.57 13.79 -6.33
N ALA A 166 -14.03 14.97 -6.69
CA ALA A 166 -12.74 15.43 -6.20
C ALA A 166 -12.74 15.72 -4.69
N VAL A 167 -13.80 16.37 -4.18
CA VAL A 167 -13.96 16.61 -2.74
C VAL A 167 -14.10 15.29 -1.98
N ILE A 168 -14.94 14.37 -2.47
CA ILE A 168 -15.11 13.04 -1.89
C ILE A 168 -13.76 12.31 -1.86
N ALA A 169 -13.06 12.24 -3.00
CA ALA A 169 -11.76 11.59 -3.08
C ALA A 169 -10.74 12.19 -2.10
N SER A 170 -10.72 13.52 -1.93
CA SER A 170 -9.81 14.17 -0.97
C SER A 170 -10.09 13.78 0.49
N GLY A 171 -11.37 13.60 0.85
CA GLY A 171 -11.78 13.17 2.18
C GLY A 171 -11.45 11.70 2.49
N LEU A 172 -11.13 10.89 1.48
CA LEU A 172 -10.88 9.45 1.60
C LEU A 172 -9.39 9.08 1.73
N THR A 173 -8.51 10.05 1.95
CA THR A 173 -7.04 9.84 1.93
C THR A 173 -6.57 8.68 2.82
N LEU A 174 -7.12 8.54 4.04
CA LEU A 174 -6.73 7.45 4.96
C LEU A 174 -7.17 6.08 4.45
N SER A 175 -8.39 6.00 3.90
CA SER A 175 -8.93 4.80 3.26
C SER A 175 -8.09 4.40 2.05
N GLN A 176 -7.77 5.36 1.19
CA GLN A 176 -6.96 5.18 -0.02
C GLN A 176 -5.56 4.67 0.29
N ASN A 177 -4.87 5.29 1.26
CA ASN A 177 -3.52 4.86 1.64
C ASN A 177 -3.55 3.42 2.19
N SER A 178 -4.51 3.09 3.05
CA SER A 178 -4.66 1.74 3.59
C SER A 178 -4.97 0.71 2.49
N TRP A 179 -5.81 1.08 1.52
CA TRP A 179 -6.08 0.25 0.34
C TRP A 179 -4.80 -0.03 -0.45
N LEU A 180 -4.04 1.02 -0.77
CA LEU A 180 -2.84 0.91 -1.60
C LEU A 180 -1.76 0.05 -0.92
N THR A 181 -1.60 0.18 0.39
CA THR A 181 -0.73 -0.71 1.18
C THR A 181 -1.19 -2.16 1.12
N ALA A 182 -2.49 -2.42 1.29
CA ALA A 182 -3.03 -3.78 1.19
C ALA A 182 -2.82 -4.37 -0.21
N GLN A 183 -3.08 -3.58 -1.25
CA GLN A 183 -2.91 -3.96 -2.65
C GLN A 183 -1.45 -4.35 -2.92
N GLU A 184 -0.50 -3.52 -2.52
CA GLU A 184 0.93 -3.80 -2.64
C GLU A 184 1.31 -5.14 -1.99
N MET A 185 0.81 -5.43 -0.78
CA MET A 185 1.03 -6.70 -0.09
C MET A 185 0.45 -7.91 -0.85
N VAL A 186 -0.73 -7.76 -1.45
CA VAL A 186 -1.34 -8.81 -2.28
C VAL A 186 -0.45 -9.13 -3.48
N TYR A 187 -0.10 -8.13 -4.30
CA TYR A 187 0.73 -8.40 -5.49
C TYR A 187 2.15 -8.86 -5.12
N HIS A 188 2.70 -8.40 -3.99
CA HIS A 188 3.96 -8.93 -3.48
C HIS A 188 3.84 -10.41 -3.14
N SER A 189 2.76 -10.84 -2.46
CA SER A 189 2.57 -12.27 -2.15
C SER A 189 2.46 -13.13 -3.41
N VAL A 190 1.77 -12.65 -4.45
CA VAL A 190 1.68 -13.35 -5.75
C VAL A 190 3.04 -13.40 -6.46
N ALA A 191 3.82 -12.31 -6.44
CA ALA A 191 5.18 -12.31 -6.99
C ALA A 191 6.11 -13.27 -6.24
N ALA A 192 5.98 -13.35 -4.90
CA ALA A 192 6.74 -14.28 -4.08
C ALA A 192 6.37 -15.74 -4.38
N TRP A 193 5.08 -16.02 -4.59
CA TRP A 193 4.61 -17.31 -5.07
C TRP A 193 5.23 -17.65 -6.44
N GLU A 194 5.19 -16.75 -7.42
CA GLU A 194 5.77 -17.00 -8.75
C GLU A 194 7.27 -17.29 -8.66
N SER A 195 7.98 -16.50 -7.86
CA SER A 195 9.40 -16.67 -7.56
C SER A 195 9.71 -18.05 -6.96
N ALA A 196 8.91 -18.53 -6.01
CA ALA A 196 9.15 -19.77 -5.29
C ALA A 196 8.74 -21.03 -6.06
N TYR A 197 7.56 -21.01 -6.70
CA TYR A 197 6.93 -22.20 -7.27
C TYR A 197 7.07 -22.31 -8.79
N VAL A 198 7.12 -21.17 -9.50
CA VAL A 198 7.13 -21.15 -10.98
C VAL A 198 8.53 -20.91 -11.52
N VAL A 199 9.11 -19.75 -11.23
CA VAL A 199 10.40 -19.30 -11.79
C VAL A 199 11.57 -19.92 -11.04
N LYS A 200 11.39 -20.28 -9.76
CA LYS A 200 12.42 -20.84 -8.87
C LYS A 200 13.68 -19.98 -8.80
N LYS A 201 13.49 -18.66 -8.82
CA LYS A 201 14.54 -17.65 -8.74
C LYS A 201 14.14 -16.62 -7.70
N PRO A 202 15.00 -16.26 -6.75
CA PRO A 202 14.67 -15.27 -5.73
C PRO A 202 14.30 -13.93 -6.36
N MET A 203 13.31 -13.28 -5.75
CA MET A 203 12.99 -11.89 -6.06
C MET A 203 14.19 -10.97 -5.73
N PRO A 204 14.34 -9.83 -6.42
CA PRO A 204 15.27 -8.80 -6.00
C PRO A 204 15.04 -8.38 -4.54
N GLU A 205 16.12 -8.24 -3.76
CA GLU A 205 16.04 -7.86 -2.34
C GLU A 205 15.38 -6.50 -2.12
N ALA A 206 15.52 -5.59 -3.09
CA ALA A 206 14.90 -4.28 -3.07
C ALA A 206 14.23 -3.98 -4.41
N VAL A 207 13.16 -3.19 -4.34
CA VAL A 207 12.52 -2.61 -5.53
C VAL A 207 13.49 -1.62 -6.18
N PRO A 208 13.81 -1.76 -7.48
CA PRO A 208 14.68 -0.81 -8.16
C PRO A 208 14.08 0.60 -8.14
N ALA A 209 14.89 1.62 -7.83
CA ALA A 209 14.46 3.02 -7.86
C ALA A 209 14.01 3.47 -9.27
N THR A 210 14.65 2.92 -10.31
CA THR A 210 14.28 3.12 -11.70
C THR A 210 14.24 1.77 -12.41
N VAL A 211 13.20 1.55 -13.20
CA VAL A 211 13.06 0.36 -14.05
C VAL A 211 13.10 0.80 -15.51
N THR A 212 14.17 0.47 -16.21
CA THR A 212 14.28 0.70 -17.66
C THR A 212 13.31 -0.19 -18.42
N THR A 213 12.96 0.20 -19.65
CA THR A 213 12.12 -0.63 -20.53
C THR A 213 12.74 -2.01 -20.81
N ALA A 214 14.07 -2.09 -20.84
CA ALA A 214 14.81 -3.35 -21.00
C ALA A 214 14.68 -4.24 -19.75
N GLN A 215 14.85 -3.69 -18.55
CA GLN A 215 14.67 -4.43 -17.29
C GLN A 215 13.24 -4.93 -17.13
N TRP A 216 12.25 -4.08 -17.44
CA TRP A 216 10.83 -4.44 -17.37
C TRP A 216 10.53 -5.72 -18.15
N LYS A 217 11.04 -5.84 -19.38
CA LYS A 217 10.83 -7.03 -20.24
C LYS A 217 11.45 -8.31 -19.70
N GLN A 218 12.43 -8.22 -18.81
CA GLN A 218 13.09 -9.38 -18.21
C GLN A 218 12.37 -9.89 -16.96
N TYR A 219 11.47 -9.07 -16.38
CA TYR A 219 10.80 -9.44 -15.16
C TYR A 219 9.62 -10.40 -15.40
N PRO A 220 9.45 -11.41 -14.53
CA PRO A 220 8.24 -12.22 -14.51
C PRO A 220 6.98 -11.37 -14.39
N PHE A 221 5.85 -11.90 -14.87
CA PHE A 221 4.61 -11.12 -14.95
C PHE A 221 4.14 -10.66 -13.56
N HIS A 222 4.13 -11.55 -12.56
CA HIS A 222 3.61 -11.16 -11.24
C HIS A 222 4.55 -10.17 -10.55
N TYR A 223 5.87 -10.26 -10.78
CA TYR A 223 6.79 -9.20 -10.32
C TYR A 223 6.50 -7.85 -10.99
N ARG A 224 6.15 -7.81 -12.28
CA ARG A 224 5.73 -6.57 -12.96
C ARG A 224 4.43 -6.00 -12.39
N THR A 225 3.45 -6.84 -12.05
CA THR A 225 2.21 -6.37 -11.38
C THR A 225 2.48 -5.84 -9.96
N TYR A 226 3.43 -6.44 -9.24
CA TYR A 226 3.90 -5.90 -7.97
C TYR A 226 4.56 -4.52 -8.13
N LEU A 227 5.43 -4.34 -9.14
CA LEU A 227 6.02 -3.04 -9.45
C LEU A 227 4.96 -1.99 -9.84
N ALA A 228 3.90 -2.40 -10.54
CA ALA A 228 2.76 -1.53 -10.84
C ALA A 228 2.00 -1.13 -9.56
N ALA A 229 1.78 -2.08 -8.63
CA ALA A 229 1.16 -1.78 -7.33
C ALA A 229 2.02 -0.82 -6.49
N GLN A 230 3.33 -1.01 -6.47
CA GLN A 230 4.31 -0.09 -5.85
C GLN A 230 4.22 1.31 -6.46
N PHE A 231 4.18 1.41 -7.79
CA PHE A 231 4.01 2.70 -8.45
C PHE A 231 2.71 3.38 -8.04
N MET A 232 1.59 2.65 -8.00
CA MET A 232 0.30 3.20 -7.58
C MET A 232 0.36 3.69 -6.12
N SER A 233 0.95 2.91 -5.22
CA SER A 233 1.16 3.25 -3.80
C SER A 233 2.00 4.52 -3.64
N ALA A 234 3.18 4.56 -4.26
CA ALA A 234 4.12 5.69 -4.20
C ALA A 234 3.51 7.00 -4.75
N ASN A 235 2.59 6.91 -5.72
CA ASN A 235 1.93 8.06 -6.33
C ASN A 235 0.51 8.31 -5.77
N LYS A 236 0.10 7.58 -4.71
CA LYS A 236 -1.23 7.68 -4.09
C LYS A 236 -2.38 7.54 -5.09
N ARG A 237 -2.23 6.62 -6.05
CA ARG A 237 -3.16 6.36 -7.16
C ARG A 237 -4.17 5.30 -6.80
N TRP A 238 -5.20 5.68 -6.06
CA TRP A 238 -6.39 4.87 -5.91
C TRP A 238 -7.33 5.15 -7.08
N ASP A 239 -7.27 4.28 -8.09
CA ASP A 239 -7.99 4.42 -9.37
C ASP A 239 -8.93 3.22 -9.63
N SER A 240 -9.82 3.33 -10.61
CA SER A 240 -10.84 2.32 -10.94
C SER A 240 -10.29 0.98 -11.46
N TYR A 241 -9.05 0.99 -11.94
CA TYR A 241 -8.34 -0.19 -12.43
C TYR A 241 -7.41 -0.78 -11.35
N ASN A 242 -6.87 -1.97 -11.64
CA ASN A 242 -5.93 -2.66 -10.76
C ASN A 242 -4.53 -2.79 -11.38
N PRO A 243 -3.49 -3.17 -10.60
CA PRO A 243 -2.13 -3.31 -11.10
C PRO A 243 -1.98 -4.19 -12.34
N GLU A 244 -2.75 -5.26 -12.49
CA GLU A 244 -2.72 -6.12 -13.67
C GLU A 244 -3.16 -5.37 -14.94
N ASP A 245 -4.13 -4.46 -14.83
CA ASP A 245 -4.60 -3.63 -15.94
C ASP A 245 -3.50 -2.65 -16.37
N LEU A 246 -2.86 -2.01 -15.39
CA LEU A 246 -1.73 -1.11 -15.63
C LEU A 246 -0.55 -1.87 -16.26
N THR A 247 -0.22 -3.06 -15.75
CA THR A 247 0.83 -3.92 -16.32
C THR A 247 0.53 -4.30 -17.76
N ALA A 248 -0.72 -4.69 -18.07
CA ALA A 248 -1.12 -5.03 -19.44
C ALA A 248 -0.97 -3.84 -20.41
N ARG A 249 -1.35 -2.64 -19.98
CA ARG A 249 -1.18 -1.41 -20.78
C ARG A 249 0.27 -1.00 -20.93
N LEU A 250 1.08 -1.14 -19.89
CA LEU A 250 2.52 -0.94 -19.97
C LEU A 250 3.17 -1.91 -20.95
N ASP A 251 2.82 -3.20 -20.89
CA ASP A 251 3.36 -4.20 -21.82
C ASP A 251 2.96 -3.91 -23.26
N LEU A 252 1.72 -3.49 -23.50
CA LEU A 252 1.26 -3.07 -24.82
C LEU A 252 2.05 -1.85 -25.33
N LEU A 253 2.20 -0.80 -24.51
CA LEU A 253 2.94 0.40 -24.88
C LEU A 253 4.42 0.09 -25.13
N LEU A 254 5.09 -0.62 -24.23
CA LEU A 254 6.52 -0.91 -24.28
C LEU A 254 6.92 -1.96 -25.34
N SER A 255 5.94 -2.69 -25.88
CA SER A 255 6.12 -3.56 -27.05
C SER A 255 5.87 -2.83 -28.38
N SER A 256 5.22 -1.66 -28.37
CA SER A 256 4.97 -0.87 -29.57
C SER A 256 6.19 -0.08 -30.06
N SER A 257 6.24 0.20 -31.36
CA SER A 257 7.21 1.16 -31.94
C SER A 257 6.98 2.59 -31.47
N GLU A 258 5.76 2.93 -31.04
CA GLU A 258 5.39 4.26 -30.52
C GLU A 258 6.19 4.61 -29.26
N SER A 259 6.50 3.63 -28.41
CA SER A 259 7.37 3.85 -27.24
C SER A 259 8.76 4.39 -27.60
N GLN A 260 9.32 3.93 -28.72
CA GLN A 260 10.61 4.39 -29.23
C GLN A 260 10.50 5.80 -29.81
N THR A 261 9.44 6.08 -30.56
CA THR A 261 9.16 7.40 -31.13
C THR A 261 8.94 8.46 -30.05
N LEU A 262 8.27 8.11 -28.95
CA LEU A 262 8.03 8.99 -27.80
C LEU A 262 9.25 9.12 -26.87
N GLY A 263 10.35 8.41 -27.14
CA GLY A 263 11.56 8.48 -26.34
C GLY A 263 11.40 7.93 -24.91
N ILE A 264 10.48 6.98 -24.70
CA ILE A 264 10.20 6.39 -23.38
C ILE A 264 11.34 5.44 -22.99
N LYS A 265 12.12 5.82 -21.99
CA LYS A 265 13.32 5.07 -21.54
C LYS A 265 13.10 4.23 -20.28
N ASP A 266 12.09 4.56 -19.49
CA ASP A 266 11.77 3.88 -18.24
C ASP A 266 10.26 3.74 -18.03
N VAL A 267 9.90 2.86 -17.10
CA VAL A 267 8.51 2.53 -16.78
C VAL A 267 7.78 3.73 -16.18
N ALA A 268 8.45 4.57 -15.38
CA ALA A 268 7.80 5.73 -14.79
C ALA A 268 7.35 6.75 -15.85
N ALA A 269 8.17 6.98 -16.89
CA ALA A 269 7.79 7.78 -18.04
C ALA A 269 6.63 7.15 -18.82
N ALA A 270 6.64 5.83 -19.00
CA ALA A 270 5.55 5.11 -19.66
C ALA A 270 4.21 5.27 -18.90
N VAL A 271 4.22 5.11 -17.57
CA VAL A 271 3.03 5.30 -16.75
C VAL A 271 2.50 6.73 -16.82
N LYS A 272 3.39 7.74 -16.81
CA LYS A 272 2.98 9.15 -17.00
C LYS A 272 2.27 9.37 -18.32
N VAL A 273 2.77 8.78 -19.41
CA VAL A 273 2.12 8.86 -20.73
C VAL A 273 0.74 8.22 -20.68
N LEU A 274 0.64 6.99 -20.16
CA LEU A 274 -0.64 6.27 -20.05
C LEU A 274 -1.68 7.02 -19.22
N HIS A 275 -1.26 7.69 -18.15
CA HIS A 275 -2.17 8.52 -17.36
C HIS A 275 -2.55 9.82 -18.07
N ALA A 276 -1.60 10.48 -18.74
CA ALA A 276 -1.87 11.72 -19.46
C ALA A 276 -2.86 11.52 -20.61
N THR A 277 -2.93 10.31 -21.15
CA THR A 277 -3.84 9.93 -22.23
C THR A 277 -5.07 9.15 -21.77
N ASP A 278 -5.26 8.99 -20.45
CA ASP A 278 -6.34 8.19 -19.86
C ASP A 278 -6.46 6.78 -20.49
N ALA A 279 -5.32 6.13 -20.72
CA ALA A 279 -5.24 4.90 -21.50
C ALA A 279 -5.45 3.61 -20.68
N VAL A 280 -5.60 3.71 -19.35
CA VAL A 280 -5.71 2.56 -18.44
C VAL A 280 -7.10 2.48 -17.85
N HIS A 281 -7.75 1.34 -18.04
CA HIS A 281 -9.13 1.09 -17.64
C HIS A 281 -9.26 -0.25 -16.93
N SER A 282 -10.29 -0.35 -16.10
CA SER A 282 -10.65 -1.60 -15.45
C SER A 282 -10.91 -2.71 -16.48
N GLY A 283 -10.32 -3.88 -16.27
CA GLY A 283 -10.47 -5.05 -17.12
C GLY A 283 -9.61 -5.05 -18.39
N ASP A 284 -8.69 -4.09 -18.54
CA ASP A 284 -7.70 -4.10 -19.62
C ASP A 284 -6.82 -5.35 -19.61
N PHE A 285 -6.48 -5.87 -18.42
CA PHE A 285 -5.76 -7.14 -18.32
C PHE A 285 -6.54 -8.26 -19.02
N LYS A 286 -7.83 -8.42 -18.70
CA LYS A 286 -8.67 -9.47 -19.28
C LYS A 286 -8.83 -9.34 -20.79
N LYS A 287 -8.91 -8.12 -21.31
CA LYS A 287 -9.01 -7.84 -22.75
C LYS A 287 -7.71 -8.15 -23.49
N LEU A 288 -6.57 -7.88 -22.85
CA LEU A 288 -5.25 -7.98 -23.48
C LEU A 288 -4.56 -9.32 -23.21
N SER A 289 -4.99 -10.08 -22.19
CA SER A 289 -4.31 -11.28 -21.72
C SER A 289 -4.13 -12.33 -22.81
N GLY A 290 -5.19 -12.63 -23.57
CA GLY A 290 -5.11 -13.61 -24.66
C GLY A 290 -4.13 -13.22 -25.77
N LYS A 291 -3.88 -11.92 -25.96
CA LYS A 291 -2.92 -11.40 -26.95
C LYS A 291 -1.49 -11.32 -26.40
N LEU A 292 -1.34 -10.88 -25.15
CA LEU A 292 -0.03 -10.57 -24.56
C LEU A 292 0.58 -11.75 -23.79
N TYR A 293 -0.25 -12.64 -23.24
CA TYR A 293 0.15 -13.65 -22.27
C TYR A 293 -0.42 -15.03 -22.62
N SER A 294 0.01 -15.57 -23.76
CA SER A 294 -0.47 -16.88 -24.25
C SER A 294 -0.17 -18.05 -23.30
N VAL A 295 0.85 -17.92 -22.45
CA VAL A 295 1.20 -18.88 -21.40
C VAL A 295 1.53 -18.10 -20.13
N LEU A 296 0.56 -17.97 -19.22
CA LEU A 296 0.74 -17.33 -17.92
C LEU A 296 0.41 -18.32 -16.81
N ASN A 297 1.41 -18.62 -15.97
CA ASN A 297 1.19 -19.39 -14.75
C ASN A 297 0.69 -18.45 -13.65
N THR A 298 -0.45 -18.77 -13.07
CA THR A 298 -1.10 -17.94 -12.06
C THR A 298 -1.53 -18.80 -10.88
N PRO A 299 -1.61 -18.23 -9.65
CA PRO A 299 -2.30 -18.90 -8.56
C PRO A 299 -3.74 -19.18 -8.97
N GLU A 300 -4.37 -20.19 -8.38
CA GLU A 300 -5.72 -20.65 -8.74
C GLU A 300 -6.84 -19.72 -8.24
N ILE A 301 -6.67 -18.41 -8.41
CA ILE A 301 -7.64 -17.37 -8.03
C ILE A 301 -8.32 -16.76 -9.27
N PRO A 302 -9.61 -16.41 -9.19
CA PRO A 302 -10.35 -15.81 -10.32
C PRO A 302 -9.83 -14.45 -10.80
N LEU A 303 -8.89 -13.81 -10.10
CA LEU A 303 -8.26 -12.56 -10.53
C LEU A 303 -7.66 -12.65 -11.94
N TYR A 304 -7.05 -13.79 -12.26
CA TYR A 304 -6.33 -13.99 -13.52
C TYR A 304 -7.07 -14.87 -14.55
N LYS A 305 -8.33 -15.22 -14.26
CA LYS A 305 -9.19 -16.03 -15.14
C LYS A 305 -10.17 -15.15 -15.94
#